data_AF-A0A553G243-F1
#
_entry.id   AF-A0A553G243-F1
#
_cell.length_a   1.000
_cell.length_b   1.000
_cell.length_c   1.000
_cell.angle_alpha   90.00
_cell.angle_beta   90.00
_cell.angle_gamma   90.00
#
_symmetry.space_group_name_H-M   'P 1'
#
loop_
_entity.id
_entity.type
_entity.pdbx_description
1 polymer ?
#
loop_
_entity_poly.entity_id
_entity_poly.type
_entity_poly.pdbx_seq_one_letter_code
_entity_poly.pdbx_strand_id
1 'polypeptide(L)'
;MKKSFWVFLLLSTALVIFSVQNAKPVRVNFFLKEMHISLAILLIIVFISGVIASASYFFIKSRKKDKNIDDSPADTEIEETNADE
;
A
#
# COMPACT_ATOMS: atom_id res chain seq x y z
N MET A 1 13.29 -10.63 -2.79
CA MET A 1 12.46 -9.41 -2.90
C MET A 1 12.70 -8.73 -4.25
N LYS A 2 12.05 -9.15 -5.35
CA LYS A 2 12.21 -8.50 -6.68
C LYS A 2 10.96 -8.60 -7.57
N LYS A 3 10.16 -9.67 -7.39
CA LYS A 3 8.95 -9.92 -8.20
C LYS A 3 7.88 -8.84 -8.05
N SER A 4 7.58 -8.42 -6.82
CA SER A 4 6.54 -7.40 -6.55
C SER A 4 6.88 -6.03 -7.11
N PHE A 5 8.18 -5.66 -7.12
CA PHE A 5 8.65 -4.41 -7.72
C PHE A 5 8.44 -4.43 -9.24
N TRP A 6 8.75 -5.55 -9.88
CA TRP A 6 8.52 -5.75 -11.31
C TRP A 6 7.04 -5.68 -11.69
N VAL A 7 6.15 -6.24 -10.87
CA VAL A 7 4.70 -6.15 -11.07
C VAL A 7 4.23 -4.70 -10.98
N PHE A 8 4.69 -3.94 -9.98
CA PHE A 8 4.35 -2.52 -9.85
C PHE A 8 4.84 -1.69 -11.03
N LEU A 9 6.08 -1.95 -11.49
CA LEU A 9 6.65 -1.27 -12.64
C LEU A 9 5.84 -1.56 -13.90
N LEU A 10 5.54 -2.84 -14.17
CA LEU A 10 4.76 -3.26 -15.33
C LEU A 10 3.34 -2.66 -15.29
N LEU A 11 2.70 -2.69 -14.13
CA LEU A 11 1.36 -2.14 -13.94
C LEU A 11 1.34 -0.62 -14.16
N SER A 12 2.34 0.09 -13.62
CA SER A 12 2.48 1.54 -13.82
C SER A 12 2.73 1.91 -15.28
N THR A 13 3.63 1.18 -15.96
CA THR A 13 3.87 1.38 -17.40
C THR A 13 2.62 1.09 -18.24
N ALA A 14 1.91 0.01 -17.96
CA ALA A 14 0.65 -0.31 -18.63
C ALA A 14 -0.40 0.78 -18.41
N LEU A 15 -0.49 1.35 -17.20
CA LEU A 15 -1.37 2.47 -16.87
C LEU A 15 -1.08 3.71 -17.71
N VAL A 16 0.20 4.07 -17.85
CA VAL A 16 0.64 5.23 -18.64
C VAL A 16 0.35 5.01 -20.13
N ILE A 17 0.62 3.82 -20.65
CA ILE A 17 0.33 3.49 -22.05
C ILE A 17 -1.18 3.54 -22.31
N PHE A 18 -1.98 2.94 -21.41
CA PHE A 18 -3.43 2.96 -21.49
C PHE A 18 -3.98 4.40 -21.42
N SER A 19 -3.42 5.24 -20.56
CA SER A 19 -3.71 6.67 -20.45
C SER A 19 -3.48 7.42 -21.76
N VAL A 20 -2.30 7.28 -22.36
CA VAL A 20 -1.93 7.98 -23.60
C VAL A 20 -2.77 7.50 -24.79
N GLN A 21 -2.99 6.19 -24.91
CA GLN A 21 -3.77 5.62 -26.01
C GLN A 21 -5.27 5.93 -25.90
N ASN A 22 -5.78 6.07 -24.68
CA ASN A 22 -7.20 6.32 -24.42
C ASN A 22 -7.44 7.74 -23.90
N ALA A 23 -6.69 8.72 -24.40
CA ALA A 23 -6.90 10.15 -24.10
C ALA A 23 -8.30 10.69 -24.51
N LYS A 24 -9.12 9.83 -25.13
CA LYS A 24 -10.53 10.09 -25.42
C LYS A 24 -11.28 10.50 -24.12
N PRO A 25 -12.18 11.48 -24.23
CA PRO A 25 -12.97 11.92 -23.08
C PRO A 25 -13.87 10.78 -22.62
N VAL A 26 -13.83 10.48 -21.33
CA VAL A 26 -14.66 9.45 -20.70
C VAL A 26 -15.69 10.14 -19.82
N ARG A 27 -16.93 9.66 -19.89
CA ARG A 27 -17.99 10.11 -18.99
C ARG A 27 -17.81 9.43 -17.65
N VAL A 28 -17.50 10.22 -16.63
CA VAL A 28 -17.44 9.76 -15.24
C VAL A 28 -18.51 10.48 -14.44
N ASN A 29 -19.24 9.71 -13.65
CA ASN A 29 -20.29 10.24 -12.80
C ASN A 29 -19.74 10.32 -11.38
N PHE A 30 -19.38 11.52 -10.94
CA PHE A 30 -18.83 11.76 -9.61
C PHE A 30 -19.94 12.31 -8.72
N PHE A 31 -20.37 11.52 -7.73
CA PHE A 31 -21.31 11.96 -6.67
C PHE A 31 -22.66 12.56 -7.13
N LEU A 32 -23.12 12.33 -8.37
CA LEU A 32 -24.35 12.86 -9.04
C LEU A 32 -24.09 13.92 -10.12
N LYS A 33 -22.84 14.27 -10.41
CA LYS A 33 -22.50 15.17 -11.53
C LYS A 33 -21.74 14.42 -12.62
N GLU A 34 -22.29 14.47 -13.83
CA GLU A 34 -21.62 13.96 -15.02
C GLU A 34 -20.50 14.93 -15.41
N MET A 35 -19.28 14.40 -15.48
CA MET A 35 -18.11 15.15 -15.93
C MET A 35 -17.45 14.41 -17.08
N HIS A 36 -17.08 15.18 -18.10
CA HIS A 36 -16.26 14.71 -19.20
C HIS A 36 -14.81 15.01 -18.87
N ILE A 37 -14.10 13.98 -18.42
CA ILE A 37 -12.68 14.09 -18.06
C ILE A 37 -11.89 13.15 -18.96
N SER A 38 -10.71 13.58 -19.40
CA SER A 38 -9.83 12.68 -20.15
C SER A 38 -9.43 11.51 -19.25
N LEU A 39 -9.45 10.30 -19.78
CA LEU A 39 -9.03 9.10 -19.04
C LEU A 39 -7.65 9.27 -18.39
N ALA A 40 -6.76 10.02 -19.05
CA ALA A 40 -5.42 10.30 -18.54
C ALA A 40 -5.44 10.99 -17.16
N ILE A 41 -6.30 12.00 -17.01
CA ILE A 41 -6.46 12.75 -15.77
C ILE A 41 -7.04 11.84 -14.68
N LEU A 42 -7.99 10.99 -15.04
CA LEU A 42 -8.59 10.02 -14.13
C LEU A 42 -7.54 9.03 -13.59
N LEU A 43 -6.66 8.53 -14.47
CA LEU A 43 -5.60 7.59 -14.08
C LEU A 43 -4.54 8.25 -13.18
N ILE A 44 -4.20 9.52 -13.44
CA ILE A 44 -3.30 10.28 -12.56
C ILE A 44 -3.90 10.40 -11.16
N ILE A 45 -5.19 10.76 -11.06
CA ILE A 45 -5.87 10.91 -9.76
C ILE A 45 -5.89 9.57 -9.01
N VAL A 46 -6.21 8.48 -9.69
CA VAL A 46 -6.23 7.13 -9.10
C VAL A 46 -4.83 6.68 -8.66
N PHE A 47 -3.80 6.98 -9.45
CA PHE A 47 -2.42 6.66 -9.09
C PHE A 47 -1.98 7.42 -7.82
N ILE A 48 -2.21 8.73 -7.80
CA ILE A 48 -1.86 9.58 -6.65
C ILE A 48 -2.62 9.13 -5.39
N SER A 49 -3.93 8.86 -5.50
CA SER A 49 -4.73 8.39 -4.36
C SER A 49 -4.24 7.03 -3.85
N GLY A 50 -3.86 6.12 -4.76
CA GLY A 50 -3.23 4.85 -4.41
C GLY A 50 -1.92 5.04 -3.65
N VAL A 51 -1.03 5.92 -4.11
CA VAL A 51 0.23 6.23 -3.43
C VAL A 51 -0.02 6.80 -2.03
N ILE A 52 -0.94 7.77 -1.91
CA ILE A 52 -1.30 8.38 -0.62
C ILE A 52 -1.87 7.32 0.33
N ALA A 53 -2.82 6.49 -0.13
CA ALA A 53 -3.42 5.44 0.68
C ALA A 53 -2.37 4.41 1.13
N SER A 54 -1.43 4.05 0.25
CA SER A 54 -0.31 3.14 0.56
C SER A 54 0.58 3.72 1.65
N ALA A 55 0.96 4.99 1.51
CA ALA A 55 1.80 5.70 2.46
C ALA A 55 1.08 5.85 3.82
N SER A 56 -0.19 6.25 3.82
CA SER A 56 -1.01 6.33 5.03
C SER A 56 -1.15 4.98 5.73
N TYR A 57 -1.43 3.91 4.98
CA TYR A 57 -1.52 2.55 5.53
C TYR A 57 -0.20 2.11 6.17
N PHE A 58 0.92 2.35 5.50
CA PHE A 58 2.25 2.03 6.05
C PHE A 58 2.55 2.83 7.32
N PHE A 59 2.21 4.13 7.34
CA PHE A 59 2.44 4.99 8.50
C PHE A 59 1.62 4.55 9.73
N ILE A 60 0.35 4.22 9.55
CA ILE A 60 -0.51 3.70 10.63
C ILE A 60 -0.02 2.34 11.11
N LYS A 61 0.38 1.45 10.17
CA LYS A 61 0.91 0.13 10.50
C LYS A 61 2.23 0.20 11.28
N SER A 62 3.15 1.08 10.91
CA SER A 62 4.40 1.28 11.64
C SER A 62 4.16 1.77 13.07
N ARG A 63 3.22 2.71 13.29
CA ARG A 63 2.86 3.15 14.65
C ARG A 63 2.18 2.10 15.51
N LYS A 64 1.50 1.11 14.92
CA LYS A 64 0.92 -0.02 15.68
C LYS A 64 1.99 -1.03 16.12
N LYS A 65 3.11 -1.11 15.39
CA LYS A 65 4.22 -2.01 15.73
C LYS A 65 4.96 -1.56 16.98
N ASP A 66 5.05 -0.26 17.22
CA ASP A 66 5.66 0.32 18.43
C ASP A 66 4.77 0.18 19.69
N LYS A 67 3.50 -0.24 19.54
CA LYS A 67 2.58 -0.49 20.66
C LYS A 67 2.46 -1.98 21.06
N ASN A 68 3.20 -2.86 20.38
CA ASN A 68 3.24 -4.32 20.65
C ASN A 68 4.66 -4.79 20.99
N ILE A 69 5.52 -3.89 21.48
CA ILE A 69 6.79 -4.24 22.13
C ILE A 69 6.71 -3.73 23.57
N ASP A 70 5.66 -4.11 24.29
CA ASP A 70 5.62 -3.99 25.76
C ASP A 70 4.71 -5.08 26.38
N ASP A 71 4.46 -6.15 25.64
CA ASP A 71 3.84 -7.39 26.14
C ASP A 71 4.62 -8.57 25.55
N SER A 72 5.91 -8.62 25.85
CA SER A 72 6.66 -9.88 25.84
C SER A 72 6.72 -10.33 27.29
N PRO A 73 5.98 -11.38 27.72
CA PRO A 73 6.29 -12.00 28.99
C PRO A 73 7.72 -12.56 28.85
N ALA A 74 8.66 -11.88 29.51
CA ALA A 74 9.83 -12.55 30.03
C ALA A 74 9.29 -13.68 30.89
N ASP A 75 9.48 -14.95 30.50
CA ASP A 75 9.34 -16.15 31.33
C ASP A 75 9.59 -17.42 30.48
N THR A 76 10.84 -17.69 30.10
CA THR A 76 11.40 -19.01 29.72
C THR A 76 12.93 -18.79 29.69
N GLU A 77 13.71 -19.07 30.72
CA GLU A 77 14.12 -20.37 31.26
C GLU A 77 14.70 -20.12 32.67
N ILE A 78 14.13 -20.73 33.71
CA ILE A 78 14.94 -21.16 34.86
C ILE A 78 14.73 -22.66 34.95
N GLU A 79 15.62 -23.40 34.30
CA GLU A 79 15.85 -24.80 34.63
C GLU A 79 17.34 -25.08 34.46
N GLU A 80 18.08 -24.98 35.56
CA GLU A 80 19.18 -25.90 35.82
C GLU A 80 19.27 -26.09 37.34
N THR A 81 18.46 -27.05 37.79
CA THR A 81 18.76 -27.87 38.95
C THR A 81 20.11 -28.55 38.72
N ASN A 82 21.09 -28.29 39.58
CA ASN A 82 22.06 -29.29 39.99
C ASN A 82 22.35 -29.08 41.48
N ALA A 83 21.69 -29.91 42.29
CA ALA A 83 22.16 -30.30 43.61
C ALA A 83 23.13 -31.48 43.44
N ASP A 84 24.01 -31.65 44.42
CA ASP A 84 24.96 -32.76 44.63
C ASP A 84 26.26 -32.60 43.79
N GLU A 85 27.45 -32.44 44.37
CA GLU A 85 28.08 -33.06 45.55
C GLU A 85 29.17 -32.17 46.17
#